data_AF-A0A1Q9PF24-F1
#
_entry.id   AF-A0A1Q9PF24-F1
#
_cell.length_a   1.000
_cell.length_b   1.000
_cell.length_c   1.000
_cell.angle_alpha   90.00
_cell.angle_beta   90.00
_cell.angle_gamma   90.00
#
_symmetry.space_group_name_H-M   'P 1'
#
loop_
_entity.id
_entity.type
_entity.pdbx_description
1 polymer ?
#
loop_
_entity_poly.entity_id
_entity_poly.type
_entity_poly.pdbx_seq_one_letter_code
_entity_poly.pdbx_strand_id
1 'polypeptide(L)'
;MICEHPQCNIDADILFYCRFCRGSFCQNHRDAQNHACSPTKQGTATGQAGTPQGSVRPEDVMRQFAQSVAHAAQQTQQSQGYQPPPQYFKDEKSQKKFIEKRLTQSGQLFSLGNEVLDIIAGFALIVLVFGLFQYFAGTSDTWWWGFVVSIVLVGTAFLPHELAHKFVAIRKGQFARYILWVRGLMFTLLTMVIGIGLIVPGFVAIVPMKRQMDKKDLGLVAFAGPAINAIIGTIALIFGLLSHYSVLILPPLLASPNIFILVAQFNGLIALFNCIPVWQLDGKKILNWNKAAFFALVAVNLALVIPAFIINPSFLSGG
;
A
#
# COMPACT_ATOMS: atom_id res chain seq x y z
N MET A 1 19.24 -21.94 -1.91
CA MET A 1 20.26 -21.66 -0.87
C MET A 1 20.18 -22.73 0.21
N ILE A 2 21.30 -23.13 0.81
CA ILE A 2 21.37 -24.31 1.70
C ILE A 2 21.09 -23.92 3.16
N CYS A 3 20.25 -24.72 3.83
CA CYS A 3 19.96 -24.60 5.26
C CYS A 3 21.20 -24.97 6.11
N GLU A 4 21.57 -24.15 7.09
CA GLU A 4 22.71 -24.42 7.99
C GLU A 4 22.44 -25.47 9.08
N HIS A 5 21.28 -26.13 9.06
CA HIS A 5 20.98 -27.20 10.00
C HIS A 5 21.76 -28.48 9.62
N PRO A 6 22.57 -29.08 10.52
CA PRO A 6 23.48 -30.18 10.20
C PRO A 6 22.82 -31.43 9.59
N GLN A 7 21.53 -31.63 9.89
CA GLN A 7 20.73 -32.76 9.40
C GLN A 7 19.74 -32.37 8.29
N CYS A 8 19.81 -31.13 7.78
CA CYS A 8 18.93 -30.64 6.72
C CYS A 8 19.72 -30.43 5.44
N ASN A 9 19.45 -31.26 4.43
CA ASN A 9 20.08 -31.15 3.12
C ASN A 9 19.09 -30.64 2.05
N ILE A 10 18.16 -29.78 2.45
CA ILE A 10 17.12 -29.23 1.57
C ILE A 10 17.63 -27.91 0.99
N ASP A 11 17.63 -27.82 -0.33
CA ASP A 11 17.82 -26.56 -1.03
C ASP A 11 16.51 -25.76 -0.99
N ALA A 12 16.55 -24.58 -0.37
CA ALA A 12 15.37 -23.75 -0.16
C ALA A 12 15.43 -22.49 -1.01
N ASP A 13 14.29 -22.14 -1.62
CA ASP A 13 14.11 -20.90 -2.38
C ASP A 13 14.27 -19.65 -1.48
N ILE A 14 13.95 -19.79 -0.19
CA ILE A 14 14.01 -18.71 0.80
C ILE A 14 14.59 -19.23 2.12
N LEU A 15 15.60 -18.51 2.65
CA LEU A 15 16.18 -18.75 3.96
C LEU A 15 15.72 -17.69 4.99
N PHE A 16 15.60 -18.13 6.24
CA PHE A 16 15.20 -17.32 7.39
C PHE A 16 16.39 -17.18 8.35
N TYR A 17 16.63 -15.96 8.83
CA TYR A 17 17.74 -15.67 9.74
C TYR A 17 17.31 -15.78 11.20
N CYS A 18 18.06 -16.56 11.99
CA CYS A 18 17.83 -16.65 13.42
C CYS A 18 18.40 -15.41 14.15
N ARG A 19 17.57 -14.68 14.88
CA ARG A 19 17.98 -13.47 15.64
C ARG A 19 18.98 -13.72 16.78
N PHE A 20 19.18 -14.98 17.18
CA PHE A 20 20.00 -15.36 18.32
C PHE A 20 21.39 -15.84 17.88
N CYS A 21 21.47 -16.80 16.97
CA CYS A 21 22.74 -17.34 16.45
C CYS A 21 23.18 -16.76 15.10
N ARG A 22 22.35 -15.94 14.45
CA ARG A 22 22.57 -15.35 13.10
C ARG A 22 22.75 -16.36 11.95
N GLY A 23 22.49 -17.65 12.17
CA GLY A 23 22.49 -18.67 11.11
C GLY A 23 21.27 -18.58 10.19
N SER A 24 21.41 -19.16 8.99
CA SER A 24 20.38 -19.16 7.94
C SER A 24 19.72 -20.53 7.76
N PHE A 25 18.39 -20.59 7.84
CA PHE A 25 17.63 -21.84 7.94
C PHE A 25 16.41 -21.89 7.01
N CYS A 26 16.00 -23.08 6.58
CA CYS A 26 14.78 -23.28 5.79
C CYS A 26 13.50 -23.16 6.66
N GLN A 27 12.32 -23.21 6.03
CA GLN A 27 11.03 -23.01 6.72
C GLN A 27 10.82 -23.93 7.92
N ASN A 28 11.29 -25.18 7.86
CA ASN A 28 11.11 -26.16 8.94
C ASN A 28 12.07 -25.92 10.13
N HIS A 29 13.21 -25.28 9.88
CA HIS A 29 14.27 -25.05 10.87
C HIS A 29 14.39 -23.58 11.28
N ARG A 30 13.44 -22.72 10.88
CA ARG A 30 13.50 -21.28 11.18
C ARG A 30 13.40 -20.95 12.67
N ASP A 31 12.71 -21.79 13.45
CA ASP A 31 12.47 -21.56 14.87
C ASP A 31 13.65 -22.07 15.70
N ALA A 32 14.04 -21.31 16.73
CA ALA A 32 15.23 -21.61 17.55
C ALA A 32 15.22 -23.00 18.20
N GLN A 33 14.04 -23.55 18.46
CA GLN A 33 13.85 -24.90 19.00
C GLN A 33 14.12 -26.00 17.97
N ASN A 34 13.87 -25.70 16.69
CA ASN A 34 13.96 -26.68 15.61
C ASN A 34 15.38 -26.76 15.02
N HIS A 35 16.31 -25.90 15.43
CA HIS A 35 17.71 -25.97 15.00
C HIS A 35 18.73 -25.96 16.13
N ALA A 36 18.29 -26.32 17.34
CA ALA A 36 19.14 -26.36 18.54
C ALA A 36 20.01 -25.10 18.68
N CYS A 37 19.35 -23.93 18.67
CA CYS A 37 20.01 -22.63 18.60
C CYS A 37 21.04 -22.42 19.72
N SER A 38 22.30 -22.19 19.34
CA SER A 38 23.38 -21.82 20.26
C SER A 38 23.75 -20.34 20.06
N PRO A 39 23.46 -19.44 21.02
CA PRO A 39 23.69 -18.00 20.90
C PRO A 39 25.17 -17.57 20.78
N THR A 40 26.11 -18.51 20.90
CA THR A 40 27.55 -18.25 20.98
C THR A 40 28.29 -18.35 19.64
N LYS A 41 27.63 -18.79 18.55
CA LYS A 41 28.28 -18.81 17.23
C LYS A 41 28.09 -17.46 16.55
N GLN A 42 29.05 -16.55 16.75
CA GLN A 42 29.21 -15.39 15.87
C GLN A 42 29.43 -15.91 14.45
N GLY A 43 28.45 -15.72 13.58
CA GLY A 43 28.51 -16.17 12.19
C GLY A 43 29.78 -15.67 11.50
N THR A 44 30.63 -16.60 11.10
CA THR A 44 31.74 -16.38 10.17
C THR A 44 31.13 -16.05 8.82
N ALA A 45 31.05 -14.75 8.51
CA ALA A 45 30.77 -14.26 7.19
C ALA A 45 31.92 -14.68 6.25
N THR A 46 31.75 -15.79 5.54
CA THR A 46 32.58 -16.11 4.37
C THR A 46 32.07 -15.28 3.20
N GLY A 47 32.50 -14.02 3.17
CA GLY A 47 32.35 -13.16 2.00
C GLY A 47 33.32 -13.62 0.91
N GLN A 48 32.84 -14.43 -0.05
CA GLN A 48 33.51 -14.52 -1.34
C GLN A 48 33.21 -13.23 -2.11
N ALA A 49 34.23 -12.38 -2.21
CA ALA A 49 34.23 -11.18 -3.02
C ALA A 49 34.25 -11.58 -4.51
N GLY A 50 33.08 -11.53 -5.16
CA GLY A 50 32.98 -11.50 -6.61
C GLY A 50 33.24 -10.09 -7.12
N THR A 51 34.22 -9.94 -8.01
CA THR A 51 34.57 -8.73 -8.75
C THR A 51 33.36 -8.14 -9.51
N PRO A 52 33.09 -6.82 -9.45
CA PRO A 52 32.06 -6.21 -10.27
C PRO A 52 32.61 -5.86 -11.65
N GLN A 53 32.19 -6.61 -12.67
CA GLN A 53 32.28 -6.18 -14.07
C GLN A 53 30.87 -6.15 -14.66
N GLY A 54 30.44 -4.96 -15.09
CA GLY A 54 29.18 -4.74 -15.79
C GLY A 54 28.55 -3.43 -15.37
N SER A 55 28.51 -2.46 -16.28
CA SER A 55 27.76 -1.21 -16.11
C SER A 55 26.29 -1.55 -15.85
N VAL A 56 25.83 -1.41 -14.61
CA VAL A 56 24.44 -1.67 -14.26
C VAL A 56 23.59 -0.58 -14.91
N ARG A 57 22.72 -0.97 -15.85
CA ARG A 57 21.82 -0.02 -16.50
C ARG A 57 20.83 0.52 -15.46
N PRO A 58 20.45 1.80 -15.53
CA PRO A 58 19.49 2.39 -14.58
C PRO A 58 18.19 1.59 -14.44
N GLU A 59 17.74 0.97 -15.53
CA GLU A 59 16.55 0.12 -15.59
C GLU A 59 16.67 -1.14 -14.72
N ASP A 60 17.88 -1.74 -14.67
CA ASP A 60 18.16 -2.95 -13.90
C ASP A 60 18.24 -2.61 -12.40
N VAL A 61 18.76 -1.43 -12.05
CA VAL A 61 18.73 -0.89 -10.68
C VAL A 61 17.29 -0.63 -10.23
N MET A 62 16.46 -0.01 -11.08
CA MET A 62 15.06 0.25 -10.77
C MET A 62 14.24 -1.03 -10.63
N ARG A 63 14.49 -2.04 -11.46
CA ARG A 63 13.88 -3.36 -11.33
C ARG A 63 14.30 -4.07 -10.05
N GLN A 64 15.59 -4.12 -9.75
CA GLN A 64 16.09 -4.71 -8.50
C GLN A 64 15.57 -3.95 -7.28
N PHE A 65 15.48 -2.63 -7.37
CA PHE A 65 14.89 -1.80 -6.33
C PHE A 65 13.42 -2.14 -6.14
N ALA A 66 12.60 -2.11 -7.20
CA ALA A 66 11.19 -2.47 -7.17
C ALA A 66 10.95 -3.90 -6.64
N GLN A 67 11.83 -4.85 -6.98
CA GLN A 67 11.80 -6.21 -6.44
C GLN A 67 12.16 -6.25 -4.96
N SER A 68 13.20 -5.53 -4.53
CA SER A 68 13.62 -5.43 -3.13
C SER A 68 12.55 -4.75 -2.27
N VAL A 69 11.87 -3.74 -2.82
CA VAL A 69 10.69 -3.08 -2.27
C VAL A 69 9.55 -4.07 -2.09
N ALA A 70 9.25 -4.83 -3.16
CA ALA A 70 8.20 -5.83 -3.17
C ALA A 70 8.46 -6.94 -2.15
N HIS A 71 9.70 -7.42 -2.03
CA HIS A 71 10.12 -8.43 -1.06
C HIS A 71 10.11 -7.89 0.38
N ALA A 72 10.57 -6.66 0.58
CA ALA A 72 10.55 -6.01 1.88
C ALA A 72 9.10 -5.75 2.37
N ALA A 73 8.17 -5.48 1.45
CA ALA A 73 6.73 -5.43 1.74
C ALA A 73 6.11 -6.79 2.04
N GLN A 74 6.48 -7.81 1.26
CA GLN A 74 6.03 -9.18 1.47
C GLN A 74 6.39 -9.67 2.88
N GLN A 75 7.61 -9.39 3.35
CA GLN A 75 8.03 -9.81 4.70
C GLN A 75 7.28 -9.09 5.83
N THR A 76 6.94 -7.81 5.66
CA THR A 76 6.18 -7.08 6.69
C THR A 76 4.72 -7.51 6.71
N GLN A 77 4.11 -7.82 5.56
CA GLN A 77 2.70 -8.20 5.47
C GLN A 77 2.45 -9.71 5.57
N GLN A 78 3.45 -10.59 5.42
CA GLN A 78 3.36 -12.01 5.79
C GLN A 78 3.14 -12.23 7.30
N SER A 79 3.35 -11.20 8.12
CA SER A 79 2.93 -11.21 9.52
C SER A 79 1.39 -11.25 9.70
N GLN A 80 0.60 -11.09 8.62
CA GLN A 80 -0.85 -11.36 8.60
C GLN A 80 -1.22 -12.84 8.85
N GLY A 81 -0.24 -13.76 8.89
CA GLY A 81 -0.44 -15.16 9.28
C GLY A 81 0.08 -15.53 10.68
N TYR A 82 0.64 -14.60 11.46
CA TYR A 82 1.17 -14.92 12.78
C TYR A 82 0.03 -15.04 13.80
N GLN A 83 -0.43 -16.26 14.05
CA GLN A 83 -1.27 -16.58 15.21
C GLN A 83 -0.36 -16.85 16.41
N PRO A 84 -0.30 -15.96 17.43
CA PRO A 84 0.24 -16.35 18.71
C PRO A 84 -0.63 -17.49 19.30
N PRO A 85 -0.08 -18.36 20.17
CA PRO A 85 -0.87 -19.34 20.90
C PRO A 85 -2.05 -18.63 21.59
N PRO A 86 -3.23 -19.29 21.71
CA PRO A 86 -4.43 -18.64 22.23
C PRO A 86 -4.18 -18.07 23.62
N GLN A 87 -3.92 -16.77 23.68
CA GLN A 87 -3.95 -16.03 24.93
C GLN A 87 -5.42 -15.83 25.27
N TYR A 88 -5.84 -16.38 26.41
CA TYR A 88 -7.18 -16.18 26.91
C TYR A 88 -7.34 -14.72 27.32
N PHE A 89 -8.00 -13.93 26.48
CA PHE A 89 -8.37 -12.55 26.81
C PHE A 89 -9.69 -12.57 27.58
N LYS A 90 -9.71 -11.90 28.73
CA LYS A 90 -10.91 -11.82 29.59
C LYS A 90 -12.08 -11.11 28.90
N ASP A 91 -11.77 -10.18 27.99
CA ASP A 91 -12.74 -9.36 27.28
C ASP A 91 -12.15 -8.83 25.96
N GLU A 92 -13.03 -8.43 25.03
CA GLU A 92 -12.65 -7.94 23.70
C GLU A 92 -11.81 -6.65 23.76
N LYS A 93 -12.01 -5.79 24.78
CA LYS A 93 -11.28 -4.53 24.93
C LYS A 93 -9.82 -4.80 25.33
N SER A 94 -9.58 -5.76 26.21
CA SER A 94 -8.23 -6.23 26.57
C SER A 94 -7.50 -6.83 25.36
N GLN A 95 -8.20 -7.62 24.53
CA GLN A 95 -7.64 -8.15 23.28
C GLN A 95 -7.26 -7.04 22.29
N LYS A 96 -8.15 -6.07 22.08
CA LYS A 96 -7.87 -4.91 21.20
C LYS A 96 -6.68 -4.10 21.68
N LYS A 97 -6.59 -3.82 22.99
CA LYS A 97 -5.46 -3.09 23.60
C LYS A 97 -4.14 -3.85 23.43
N PHE A 98 -4.16 -5.17 23.53
CA PHE A 98 -2.99 -5.99 23.26
C PHE A 98 -2.56 -5.92 21.79
N ILE A 99 -3.50 -6.07 20.85
CA ILE A 99 -3.22 -5.98 19.41
C ILE A 99 -2.64 -4.60 19.07
N GLU A 100 -3.27 -3.54 19.56
CA GLU A 100 -2.82 -2.16 19.38
C GLU A 100 -1.39 -1.97 19.86
N LYS A 101 -1.07 -2.43 21.09
CA LYS A 101 0.29 -2.35 21.63
C LYS A 101 1.30 -3.12 20.78
N ARG A 102 0.93 -4.28 20.22
CA ARG A 102 1.82 -5.07 19.36
C ARG A 102 2.08 -4.40 18.02
N LEU A 103 1.06 -3.77 17.43
CA LEU A 103 1.20 -3.01 16.19
C LEU A 103 2.12 -1.80 16.38
N THR A 104 1.93 -1.04 17.46
CA THR A 104 2.73 0.17 17.73
C THR A 104 4.15 -0.12 18.18
N GLN A 105 4.44 -1.33 18.70
CA GLN A 105 5.78 -1.75 19.12
C GLN A 105 6.57 -2.50 18.02
N SER A 106 5.98 -2.70 16.85
CA SER A 106 6.65 -3.37 15.73
C SER A 106 7.68 -2.45 15.09
N GLY A 107 8.96 -2.83 15.01
CA GLY A 107 10.01 -2.00 14.42
C GLY A 107 9.88 -1.71 12.92
N GLN A 108 8.97 -2.39 12.21
CA GLN A 108 8.67 -2.13 10.80
C GLN A 108 7.46 -1.21 10.61
N LEU A 109 6.63 -1.07 11.64
CA LEU A 109 5.44 -0.22 11.64
C LEU A 109 5.77 1.06 12.40
N PHE A 110 5.22 2.16 11.94
CA PHE A 110 5.38 3.45 12.59
C PHE A 110 4.01 3.94 13.03
N SER A 111 3.93 4.46 14.24
CA SER A 111 2.71 5.08 14.75
C SER A 111 3.07 6.25 15.64
N LEU A 112 2.33 7.34 15.48
CA LEU A 112 2.34 8.54 16.31
C LEU A 112 1.46 8.37 17.57
N GLY A 113 1.04 7.14 17.86
CA GLY A 113 0.22 6.76 19.01
C GLY A 113 -1.27 6.77 18.72
N ASN A 114 -1.76 7.75 17.96
CA ASN A 114 -3.17 7.83 17.53
C ASN A 114 -3.32 7.51 16.04
N GLU A 115 -4.29 6.67 15.71
CA GLU A 115 -4.62 6.33 14.32
C GLU A 115 -4.97 7.56 13.47
N VAL A 116 -5.66 8.55 14.04
CA VAL A 116 -5.98 9.79 13.30
C VAL A 116 -4.70 10.53 12.93
N LEU A 117 -3.71 10.57 13.83
CA LEU A 117 -2.40 11.16 13.54
C LEU A 117 -1.64 10.34 12.49
N ASP A 118 -1.73 9.01 12.55
CA ASP A 118 -1.12 8.12 11.56
C ASP A 118 -1.69 8.40 10.15
N ILE A 119 -3.02 8.52 10.03
CA ILE A 119 -3.71 8.86 8.78
C ILE A 119 -3.31 10.26 8.31
N ILE A 120 -3.35 11.27 9.19
CA ILE A 120 -2.99 12.66 8.83
C ILE A 120 -1.54 12.73 8.38
N ALA A 121 -0.61 12.03 9.04
CA ALA A 121 0.79 12.01 8.65
C ALA A 121 1.01 11.32 7.30
N GLY A 122 0.33 10.19 7.04
CA GLY A 122 0.35 9.54 5.74
C GLY A 122 -0.21 10.45 4.64
N PHE A 123 -1.37 11.05 4.89
CA PHE A 123 -2.01 12.02 4.00
C PHE A 123 -1.11 13.22 3.69
N ALA A 124 -0.56 13.84 4.73
CA ALA A 124 0.32 14.99 4.62
C ALA A 124 1.59 14.66 3.83
N LEU A 125 2.15 13.46 4.01
CA LEU A 125 3.29 13.02 3.22
C LEU A 125 2.95 12.90 1.73
N ILE A 126 1.81 12.31 1.39
CA ILE A 126 1.39 12.19 -0.01
C ILE A 126 1.14 13.58 -0.61
N VAL A 127 0.43 14.46 0.10
CA VAL A 127 0.19 15.85 -0.32
C VAL A 127 1.51 16.58 -0.53
N LEU A 128 2.47 16.42 0.38
CA LEU A 128 3.81 16.99 0.26
C LEU A 128 4.52 16.49 -1.00
N VAL A 129 4.43 15.18 -1.27
CA VAL A 129 5.03 14.56 -2.45
C VAL A 129 4.47 15.14 -3.75
N PHE A 130 3.15 15.16 -3.91
CA PHE A 130 2.53 15.69 -5.12
C PHE A 130 2.69 17.20 -5.26
N GLY A 131 2.56 17.95 -4.15
CA GLY A 131 2.73 19.39 -4.14
C GLY A 131 4.15 19.82 -4.51
N LEU A 132 5.17 19.13 -3.97
CA LEU A 132 6.57 19.38 -4.33
C LEU A 132 6.90 18.95 -5.76
N PHE A 133 6.34 17.85 -6.24
CA PHE A 133 6.51 17.46 -7.64
C PHE A 133 6.00 18.56 -8.59
N GLN A 134 4.81 19.10 -8.34
CA GLN A 134 4.27 20.22 -9.12
C GLN A 134 5.10 21.50 -8.94
N TYR A 135 5.62 21.76 -7.74
CA TYR A 135 6.51 22.90 -7.47
C TYR A 135 7.77 22.85 -8.35
N PHE A 136 8.41 21.68 -8.47
CA PHE A 136 9.63 21.52 -9.26
C PHE A 136 9.38 21.37 -10.77
N ALA A 137 8.21 20.83 -11.16
CA ALA A 137 7.83 20.68 -12.56
C ALA A 137 7.27 21.98 -13.18
N GLY A 138 6.64 22.84 -12.38
CA GLY A 138 6.03 24.09 -12.83
C GLY A 138 7.01 25.26 -12.93
N THR A 139 6.75 26.18 -13.87
CA THR A 139 7.54 27.39 -14.09
C THR A 139 6.85 28.69 -13.62
N SER A 140 5.82 28.62 -12.76
CA SER A 140 4.91 29.74 -12.49
C SER A 140 4.79 30.16 -11.01
N ASP A 141 4.33 31.41 -10.81
CA ASP A 141 4.05 32.05 -9.50
C ASP A 141 2.93 31.38 -8.68
N THR A 142 2.35 30.27 -9.17
CA THR A 142 1.18 29.57 -8.61
C THR A 142 1.53 28.23 -7.96
N TRP A 143 2.76 28.08 -7.48
CA TRP A 143 3.25 26.84 -6.86
C TRP A 143 2.38 26.29 -5.72
N TRP A 144 1.74 27.18 -4.94
CA TRP A 144 0.85 26.80 -3.84
C TRP A 144 -0.44 26.11 -4.33
N TRP A 145 -0.85 26.35 -5.56
CA TRP A 145 -2.04 25.73 -6.15
C TRP A 145 -1.88 24.23 -6.31
N GLY A 146 -0.66 23.76 -6.63
CA GLY A 146 -0.34 22.33 -6.70
C GLY A 146 -0.62 21.61 -5.39
N PHE A 147 -0.34 22.24 -4.24
CA PHE A 147 -0.68 21.69 -2.92
C PHE A 147 -2.18 21.63 -2.68
N VAL A 148 -2.93 22.68 -3.07
CA VAL A 148 -4.40 22.71 -2.92
C VAL A 148 -5.05 21.60 -3.75
N VAL A 149 -4.65 21.46 -5.02
CA VAL A 149 -5.13 20.38 -5.89
C VAL A 149 -4.76 19.02 -5.29
N SER A 150 -3.52 18.85 -4.81
CA SER A 150 -3.07 17.60 -4.18
C SER A 150 -3.90 17.23 -2.95
N ILE A 151 -4.24 18.19 -2.09
CA ILE A 151 -5.12 17.96 -0.93
C ILE A 151 -6.47 17.40 -1.39
N VAL A 152 -7.06 17.98 -2.43
CA VAL A 152 -8.36 17.52 -2.96
C VAL A 152 -8.25 16.13 -3.59
N LEU A 153 -7.25 15.89 -4.44
CA LEU A 153 -7.09 14.61 -5.13
C LEU A 153 -6.77 13.47 -4.15
N VAL A 154 -5.77 13.65 -3.29
CA VAL A 154 -5.39 12.67 -2.28
C VAL A 154 -6.52 12.49 -1.25
N GLY A 155 -7.16 13.59 -0.84
CA GLY A 155 -8.21 13.56 0.18
C GLY A 155 -9.44 12.81 -0.29
N THR A 156 -9.74 12.84 -1.59
CA THR A 156 -10.88 12.12 -2.18
C THR A 156 -10.55 10.68 -2.56
N ALA A 157 -9.31 10.35 -2.91
CA ALA A 157 -8.95 9.01 -3.37
C ALA A 157 -8.28 8.11 -2.33
N PHE A 158 -7.43 8.64 -1.45
CA PHE A 158 -6.69 7.83 -0.48
C PHE A 158 -7.47 7.63 0.81
N LEU A 159 -8.01 8.70 1.40
CA LEU A 159 -8.71 8.62 2.70
C LEU A 159 -9.95 7.71 2.63
N PRO A 160 -10.89 7.91 1.70
CA PRO A 160 -12.07 7.06 1.58
C PRO A 160 -11.72 5.61 1.30
N HIS A 161 -10.69 5.36 0.48
CA HIS A 161 -10.20 4.02 0.14
C HIS A 161 -9.77 3.23 1.38
N GLU A 162 -8.84 3.77 2.17
CA GLU A 162 -8.36 3.12 3.40
C GLU A 162 -9.50 2.97 4.43
N LEU A 163 -10.34 4.00 4.58
CA LEU A 163 -11.48 3.94 5.49
C LEU A 163 -12.50 2.87 5.06
N ALA A 164 -12.71 2.67 3.76
CA ALA A 164 -13.60 1.63 3.25
C ALA A 164 -13.09 0.23 3.62
N HIS A 165 -11.79 -0.06 3.44
CA HIS A 165 -11.20 -1.31 3.92
C HIS A 165 -11.43 -1.50 5.42
N LYS A 166 -11.14 -0.48 6.21
CA LYS A 166 -11.29 -0.51 7.66
C LYS A 166 -12.73 -0.78 8.09
N PHE A 167 -13.69 -0.01 7.58
CA PHE A 167 -15.08 -0.13 7.98
C PHE A 167 -15.69 -1.46 7.56
N VAL A 168 -15.37 -1.97 6.38
CA VAL A 168 -15.82 -3.30 5.96
C VAL A 168 -15.20 -4.39 6.84
N ALA A 169 -13.91 -4.30 7.18
CA ALA A 169 -13.27 -5.24 8.10
C ALA A 169 -13.89 -5.22 9.52
N ILE A 170 -14.18 -4.03 10.07
CA ILE A 170 -14.86 -3.89 11.37
C ILE A 170 -16.26 -4.50 11.32
N ARG A 171 -17.03 -4.26 10.24
CA ARG A 171 -18.35 -4.90 10.05
C ARG A 171 -18.26 -6.42 9.97
N LYS A 172 -17.12 -6.97 9.55
CA LYS A 172 -16.82 -8.41 9.57
C LYS A 172 -16.32 -8.92 10.92
N GLY A 173 -16.39 -8.11 11.97
CA GLY A 173 -16.02 -8.48 13.33
C GLY A 173 -14.50 -8.57 13.56
N GLN A 174 -13.71 -7.91 12.71
CA GLN A 174 -12.26 -7.90 12.79
C GLN A 174 -11.78 -6.63 13.50
N PHE A 175 -10.60 -6.67 14.12
CA PHE A 175 -9.93 -5.45 14.53
C PHE A 175 -9.26 -4.84 13.29
N ALA A 176 -9.46 -3.54 13.07
CA ALA A 176 -8.84 -2.84 11.95
C ALA A 176 -8.34 -1.46 12.40
N ARG A 177 -7.09 -1.14 12.07
CA ARG A 177 -6.46 0.15 12.36
C ARG A 177 -5.52 0.53 11.22
N TYR A 178 -5.60 1.76 10.76
CA TYR A 178 -4.59 2.34 9.89
C TYR A 178 -3.27 2.54 10.66
N ILE A 179 -2.16 2.13 10.05
CA ILE A 179 -0.82 2.31 10.60
C ILE A 179 0.16 2.64 9.48
N LEU A 180 1.17 3.47 9.80
CA LEU A 180 2.22 3.80 8.85
C LEU A 180 3.22 2.66 8.76
N TRP A 181 3.82 2.52 7.58
CA TRP A 181 4.78 1.47 7.31
C TRP A 181 6.12 2.09 6.93
N VAL A 182 7.16 1.86 7.75
CA VAL A 182 8.45 2.57 7.63
C VAL A 182 9.05 2.43 6.23
N ARG A 183 9.07 1.21 5.70
CA ARG A 183 9.56 0.93 4.35
C ARG A 183 8.66 1.60 3.30
N GLY A 184 7.35 1.59 3.50
CA GLY A 184 6.37 2.27 2.65
C GLY A 184 6.57 3.78 2.59
N LEU A 185 6.85 4.43 3.74
CA LEU A 185 7.26 5.83 3.81
C LEU A 185 8.54 6.08 3.01
N MET A 186 9.57 5.24 3.19
CA MET A 186 10.81 5.33 2.42
C MET A 186 10.58 5.16 0.92
N PHE A 187 9.71 4.24 0.49
CA PHE A 187 9.38 4.04 -0.91
C PHE A 187 8.59 5.20 -1.49
N THR A 188 7.65 5.75 -0.73
CA THR A 188 6.89 6.94 -1.13
C THR A 188 7.84 8.13 -1.34
N LEU A 189 8.80 8.31 -0.43
CA LEU A 189 9.84 9.35 -0.54
C LEU A 189 10.82 9.09 -1.69
N LEU A 190 11.28 7.86 -1.90
CA LEU A 190 12.24 7.58 -2.97
C LEU A 190 11.57 7.66 -4.35
N THR A 191 10.35 7.13 -4.48
CA THR A 191 9.63 7.13 -5.75
C THR A 191 9.19 8.53 -6.20
N MET A 192 9.12 9.48 -5.27
CA MET A 192 9.04 10.91 -5.56
C MET A 192 10.28 11.41 -6.31
N VAL A 193 11.49 11.12 -5.82
CA VAL A 193 12.77 11.60 -6.42
C VAL A 193 12.94 11.10 -7.85
N ILE A 194 12.52 9.87 -8.12
CA ILE A 194 12.64 9.22 -9.43
C ILE A 194 11.41 9.43 -10.34
N GLY A 195 10.38 10.16 -9.88
CA GLY A 195 9.18 10.49 -10.67
C GLY A 195 8.23 9.32 -10.97
N ILE A 196 8.34 8.19 -10.25
CA ILE A 196 7.50 6.99 -10.47
C ILE A 196 6.19 7.04 -9.67
N GLY A 197 6.16 7.77 -8.55
CA GLY A 197 4.92 8.04 -7.81
C GLY A 197 4.26 6.83 -7.13
N LEU A 198 5.04 5.87 -6.59
CA LEU A 198 4.49 4.76 -5.82
C LEU A 198 4.09 5.23 -4.42
N ILE A 199 2.79 5.23 -4.13
CA ILE A 199 2.25 5.80 -2.90
C ILE A 199 1.78 4.69 -1.97
N VAL A 200 2.59 4.37 -0.96
CA VAL A 200 2.26 3.35 0.05
C VAL A 200 2.76 3.79 1.44
N PRO A 201 2.33 4.94 1.99
CA PRO A 201 2.86 5.43 3.27
C PRO A 201 2.44 4.55 4.46
N GLY A 202 1.35 3.79 4.32
CA GLY A 202 0.77 2.94 5.33
C GLY A 202 -0.27 2.00 4.75
N PHE A 203 -0.99 1.31 5.63
CA PHE A 203 -2.08 0.41 5.26
C PHE A 203 -3.00 0.18 6.46
N VAL A 204 -4.22 -0.31 6.21
CA VAL A 204 -5.11 -0.81 7.27
C VAL A 204 -4.67 -2.20 7.73
N ALA A 205 -4.12 -2.29 8.95
CA ALA A 205 -3.81 -3.54 9.61
C ALA A 205 -5.11 -4.19 10.10
N ILE A 206 -5.43 -5.37 9.55
CA ILE A 206 -6.61 -6.16 9.91
C ILE A 206 -6.16 -7.39 10.69
N VAL A 207 -6.68 -7.55 11.90
CA VAL A 207 -6.33 -8.64 12.81
C VAL A 207 -7.59 -9.44 13.17
N PRO A 208 -7.58 -10.77 12.97
CA PRO A 208 -8.66 -11.63 13.37
C PRO A 208 -8.95 -11.61 14.87
N MET A 209 -10.24 -11.47 15.20
CA MET A 209 -10.72 -11.44 16.59
C MET A 209 -11.37 -12.76 16.99
N LYS A 210 -12.59 -13.01 16.49
CA LYS A 210 -13.41 -14.18 16.86
C LYS A 210 -13.27 -15.34 15.87
N ARG A 211 -13.07 -15.02 14.59
CA ARG A 211 -12.88 -15.99 13.52
C ARG A 211 -11.92 -15.49 12.48
N GLN A 212 -11.30 -16.42 11.78
CA GLN A 212 -10.54 -16.12 10.57
C GLN A 212 -11.46 -15.62 9.46
N MET A 213 -10.92 -14.72 8.62
CA MET A 213 -11.62 -14.24 7.43
C MET A 213 -11.54 -15.31 6.34
N ASP A 214 -12.68 -15.58 5.70
CA ASP A 214 -12.72 -16.47 4.54
C ASP A 214 -12.35 -15.70 3.25
N LYS A 215 -12.28 -16.41 2.12
CA LYS A 215 -11.98 -15.80 0.81
C LYS A 215 -12.97 -14.68 0.46
N LYS A 216 -14.24 -14.82 0.84
CA LYS A 216 -15.29 -13.84 0.56
C LYS A 216 -15.12 -12.59 1.40
N ASP A 217 -14.80 -12.72 2.68
CA ASP A 217 -14.52 -11.58 3.55
C ASP A 217 -13.30 -10.80 3.07
N LEU A 218 -12.21 -11.50 2.71
CA LEU A 218 -11.01 -10.88 2.17
C LEU A 218 -11.29 -10.16 0.85
N GLY A 219 -12.05 -10.80 -0.05
CA GLY A 219 -12.46 -10.22 -1.32
C GLY A 219 -13.36 -8.99 -1.15
N LEU A 220 -14.32 -9.02 -0.21
CA LEU A 220 -15.20 -7.89 0.08
C LEU A 220 -14.47 -6.70 0.70
N VAL A 221 -13.54 -6.96 1.63
CA VAL A 221 -12.69 -5.90 2.19
C VAL A 221 -11.85 -5.28 1.08
N ALA A 222 -11.19 -6.08 0.26
CA ALA A 222 -10.38 -5.60 -0.85
C ALA A 222 -11.21 -4.84 -1.90
N PHE A 223 -12.42 -5.31 -2.22
CA PHE A 223 -13.33 -4.65 -3.15
C PHE A 223 -13.74 -3.24 -2.68
N ALA A 224 -13.88 -3.05 -1.36
CA ALA A 224 -14.39 -1.81 -0.78
C ALA A 224 -13.57 -0.56 -1.17
N GLY A 225 -12.24 -0.68 -1.20
CA GLY A 225 -11.32 0.41 -1.51
C GLY A 225 -11.48 0.92 -2.95
N PRO A 226 -11.28 0.09 -3.99
CA PRO A 226 -11.46 0.53 -5.37
C PRO A 226 -12.93 0.87 -5.70
N ALA A 227 -13.90 0.26 -5.03
CA ALA A 227 -15.32 0.59 -5.24
C ALA A 227 -15.68 2.00 -4.74
N ILE A 228 -15.19 2.44 -3.57
CA ILE A 228 -15.49 3.80 -3.10
C ILE A 228 -14.84 4.86 -4.00
N ASN A 229 -13.63 4.60 -4.49
CA ASN A 229 -12.97 5.48 -5.45
C ASN A 229 -13.73 5.54 -6.78
N ALA A 230 -14.24 4.40 -7.28
CA ALA A 230 -15.09 4.39 -8.46
C ALA A 230 -16.37 5.23 -8.27
N ILE A 231 -17.00 5.16 -7.09
CA ILE A 231 -18.19 5.96 -6.76
C ILE A 231 -17.85 7.45 -6.74
N ILE A 232 -16.82 7.86 -6.00
CA ILE A 232 -16.40 9.26 -5.89
C ILE A 232 -15.98 9.79 -7.26
N GLY A 233 -15.21 9.02 -8.01
CA GLY A 233 -14.78 9.36 -9.35
C GLY A 233 -15.96 9.51 -10.32
N THR A 234 -16.95 8.63 -10.26
CA THR A 234 -18.16 8.72 -11.10
C THR A 234 -18.95 9.98 -10.81
N ILE A 235 -19.16 10.31 -9.53
CA ILE A 235 -19.81 11.55 -9.13
C ILE A 235 -19.01 12.74 -9.68
N ALA A 236 -17.70 12.76 -9.47
CA ALA A 236 -16.84 13.82 -9.97
C ALA A 236 -16.87 13.93 -11.49
N LEU A 237 -16.88 12.81 -12.23
CA LEU A 237 -16.99 12.82 -13.69
C LEU A 237 -18.29 13.48 -14.13
N ILE A 238 -19.42 13.16 -13.50
CA ILE A 238 -20.71 13.79 -13.84
C ILE A 238 -20.63 15.31 -13.66
N PHE A 239 -20.18 15.80 -12.50
CA PHE A 239 -20.04 17.24 -12.26
C PHE A 239 -19.02 17.89 -13.22
N GLY A 240 -17.93 17.19 -13.51
CA GLY A 240 -16.90 17.64 -14.45
C GLY A 240 -17.44 17.78 -15.87
N LEU A 241 -18.23 16.81 -16.35
CA LEU A 241 -18.89 16.84 -17.67
C LEU A 241 -19.94 17.97 -17.73
N LEU A 242 -20.79 18.09 -16.71
CA LEU A 242 -21.78 19.17 -16.65
C LEU A 242 -21.11 20.54 -16.72
N SER A 243 -19.98 20.72 -16.03
CA SER A 243 -19.22 21.97 -16.10
C SER A 243 -18.53 22.17 -17.44
N HIS A 244 -17.91 21.13 -18.01
CA HIS A 244 -17.21 21.20 -19.29
C HIS A 244 -18.14 21.61 -20.44
N TYR A 245 -19.36 21.07 -20.47
CA TYR A 245 -20.38 21.42 -21.47
C TYR A 245 -21.22 22.64 -21.09
N SER A 246 -20.78 23.45 -20.12
CA SER A 246 -21.46 24.68 -19.68
C SER A 246 -22.91 24.50 -19.19
N VAL A 247 -23.28 23.27 -18.80
CA VAL A 247 -24.58 22.96 -18.17
C VAL A 247 -24.56 23.39 -16.69
N LEU A 248 -23.41 23.28 -16.04
CA LEU A 248 -23.17 23.72 -14.67
C LEU A 248 -22.09 24.80 -14.65
N ILE A 249 -22.45 26.03 -14.24
CA ILE A 249 -21.50 27.13 -14.12
C ILE A 249 -20.81 27.04 -12.75
N LEU A 250 -19.50 26.84 -12.76
CA LEU A 250 -18.67 26.79 -11.56
C LEU A 250 -17.82 28.07 -11.44
N PRO A 251 -17.44 28.47 -10.21
CA PRO A 251 -16.44 29.51 -10.01
C PRO A 251 -15.14 29.20 -10.79
N PRO A 252 -14.41 30.21 -11.31
CA PRO A 252 -13.20 29.99 -12.11
C PRO A 252 -12.18 29.06 -11.44
N LEU A 253 -12.05 29.15 -10.11
CA LEU A 253 -11.15 28.33 -9.30
C LEU A 253 -11.42 26.81 -9.41
N LEU A 254 -12.66 26.40 -9.68
CA LEU A 254 -13.06 25.00 -9.82
C LEU A 254 -13.22 24.59 -11.29
N ALA A 255 -13.40 25.56 -12.20
CA ALA A 255 -13.62 25.34 -13.62
C ALA A 255 -12.31 25.30 -14.43
N SER A 256 -11.27 26.02 -14.00
CA SER A 256 -9.98 26.14 -14.71
C SER A 256 -8.80 26.05 -13.73
N PRO A 257 -8.14 24.88 -13.60
CA PRO A 257 -8.49 23.61 -14.24
C PRO A 257 -9.79 23.02 -13.67
N ASN A 258 -10.48 22.20 -14.47
CA ASN A 258 -11.72 21.54 -14.04
C ASN A 258 -11.40 20.50 -12.94
N ILE A 259 -11.58 20.89 -11.68
CA ILE A 259 -11.16 20.10 -10.52
C ILE A 259 -11.91 18.77 -10.45
N PHE A 260 -13.16 18.72 -10.93
CA PHE A 260 -13.98 17.52 -10.92
C PHE A 260 -13.47 16.48 -11.91
N ILE A 261 -12.97 16.91 -13.08
CA ILE A 261 -12.28 16.01 -14.01
C ILE A 261 -10.99 15.49 -13.40
N LEU A 262 -10.20 16.33 -12.73
CA LEU A 262 -8.97 15.89 -12.04
C LEU A 262 -9.28 14.85 -10.95
N VAL A 263 -10.32 15.07 -10.14
CA VAL A 263 -10.78 14.12 -9.11
C VAL A 263 -11.21 12.79 -9.74
N ALA A 264 -11.95 12.84 -10.85
CA ALA A 264 -12.38 11.65 -11.58
C ALA A 264 -11.18 10.84 -12.12
N GLN A 265 -10.21 11.52 -12.74
CA GLN A 265 -8.97 10.90 -13.23
C GLN A 265 -8.19 10.24 -12.11
N PHE A 266 -7.94 10.98 -11.01
CA PHE A 266 -7.13 10.47 -9.92
C PHE A 266 -7.82 9.30 -9.19
N ASN A 267 -9.10 9.43 -8.84
CA ASN A 267 -9.85 8.34 -8.20
C ASN A 267 -9.91 7.08 -9.08
N GLY A 268 -10.20 7.25 -10.36
CA GLY A 268 -10.25 6.15 -11.32
C GLY A 268 -8.89 5.48 -11.51
N LEU A 269 -7.80 6.25 -11.60
CA LEU A 269 -6.44 5.69 -11.67
C LEU A 269 -6.06 4.93 -10.40
N ILE A 270 -6.31 5.47 -9.22
CA ILE A 270 -6.03 4.78 -7.95
C ILE A 270 -6.86 3.49 -7.84
N ALA A 271 -8.12 3.51 -8.28
CA ALA A 271 -8.97 2.33 -8.32
C ALA A 271 -8.44 1.27 -9.31
N LEU A 272 -8.07 1.66 -10.53
CA LEU A 272 -7.48 0.75 -11.52
C LEU A 272 -6.15 0.18 -11.06
N PHE A 273 -5.27 1.01 -10.48
CA PHE A 273 -3.99 0.59 -9.93
C PHE A 273 -4.20 -0.48 -8.86
N ASN A 274 -5.11 -0.26 -7.91
CA ASN A 274 -5.44 -1.25 -6.90
C ASN A 274 -6.14 -2.49 -7.46
N CYS A 275 -6.76 -2.42 -8.65
CA CYS A 275 -7.32 -3.59 -9.34
C CYS A 275 -6.26 -4.42 -10.08
N ILE A 276 -5.01 -3.99 -10.20
CA ILE A 276 -3.99 -4.82 -10.85
C ILE A 276 -3.81 -6.11 -10.01
N PRO A 277 -3.98 -7.31 -10.60
CA PRO A 277 -4.05 -8.57 -9.84
C PRO A 277 -2.65 -9.11 -9.47
N VAL A 278 -1.78 -8.24 -9.00
CA VAL A 278 -0.39 -8.56 -8.63
C VAL A 278 -0.11 -8.19 -7.18
N TRP A 279 0.93 -8.79 -6.63
CA TRP A 279 1.45 -8.44 -5.31
C TRP A 279 0.39 -8.50 -4.20
N GLN A 280 0.21 -7.42 -3.44
CA GLN A 280 -0.73 -7.29 -2.32
C GLN A 280 -1.87 -6.31 -2.60
N LEU A 281 -1.95 -5.81 -3.85
CA LEU A 281 -3.03 -4.96 -4.31
C LEU A 281 -4.37 -5.69 -4.21
N ASP A 282 -5.44 -4.92 -4.09
CA ASP A 282 -6.78 -5.44 -3.84
C ASP A 282 -7.27 -6.37 -4.94
N GLY A 283 -6.93 -6.08 -6.18
CA GLY A 283 -7.34 -6.80 -7.38
C GLY A 283 -7.04 -8.29 -7.28
N LYS A 284 -5.92 -8.67 -6.68
CA LYS A 284 -5.57 -10.09 -6.49
C LYS A 284 -6.56 -10.80 -5.56
N LYS A 285 -6.96 -10.16 -4.46
CA LYS A 285 -7.92 -10.71 -3.49
C LYS A 285 -9.32 -10.76 -4.09
N ILE A 286 -9.71 -9.71 -4.82
CA ILE A 286 -11.01 -9.64 -5.51
C ILE A 286 -11.11 -10.73 -6.58
N LEU A 287 -10.08 -10.89 -7.43
CA LEU A 287 -10.06 -11.90 -8.49
C LEU A 287 -10.13 -13.33 -7.93
N ASN A 288 -9.42 -13.59 -6.82
CA ASN A 288 -9.45 -14.87 -6.12
C ASN A 288 -10.80 -15.18 -5.46
N TRP A 289 -11.56 -14.15 -5.08
CA TRP A 289 -12.89 -14.28 -4.49
C TRP A 289 -13.97 -14.44 -5.57
N ASN A 290 -14.03 -13.51 -6.53
CA ASN A 290 -15.07 -13.44 -7.54
C ASN A 290 -14.55 -12.74 -8.81
N LYS A 291 -14.34 -13.52 -9.88
CA LYS A 291 -13.87 -13.00 -11.18
C LYS A 291 -14.85 -12.01 -11.83
N ALA A 292 -16.16 -12.24 -11.70
CA ALA A 292 -17.16 -11.33 -12.26
C ALA A 292 -17.13 -9.97 -11.56
N ALA A 293 -17.03 -9.96 -10.23
CA ALA A 293 -16.88 -8.72 -9.46
C ALA A 293 -15.59 -7.97 -9.84
N PHE A 294 -14.49 -8.69 -10.04
CA PHE A 294 -13.24 -8.12 -10.51
C PHE A 294 -13.37 -7.44 -11.88
N PHE A 295 -13.85 -8.15 -12.89
CA PHE A 295 -13.97 -7.61 -14.25
C PHE A 295 -15.00 -6.48 -14.34
N ALA A 296 -16.10 -6.56 -13.58
CA ALA A 296 -17.07 -5.48 -13.49
C ALA A 296 -16.44 -4.21 -12.90
N LEU A 297 -15.66 -4.34 -11.82
CA LEU A 297 -14.98 -3.20 -11.18
C LEU A 297 -13.94 -2.57 -12.10
N VAL A 298 -13.16 -3.37 -12.83
CA VAL A 298 -12.22 -2.88 -13.85
C VAL A 298 -12.97 -2.14 -14.97
N ALA A 299 -14.04 -2.74 -15.50
CA ALA A 299 -14.82 -2.14 -16.58
C ALA A 299 -15.44 -0.79 -16.17
N VAL A 300 -16.01 -0.69 -14.97
CA VAL A 300 -16.56 0.57 -14.43
C VAL A 300 -15.46 1.63 -14.32
N ASN A 301 -14.30 1.28 -13.78
CA ASN A 301 -13.21 2.24 -13.65
C ASN A 301 -12.59 2.64 -15.01
N LEU A 302 -12.57 1.75 -16.01
CA LEU A 302 -12.18 2.12 -17.38
C LEU A 302 -13.20 3.08 -18.00
N ALA A 303 -14.50 2.81 -17.86
CA ALA A 303 -15.57 3.68 -18.33
C ALA A 303 -15.57 5.06 -17.65
N LEU A 304 -15.06 5.14 -16.42
CA LEU A 304 -14.81 6.38 -15.70
C LEU A 304 -13.57 7.12 -16.24
N VAL A 305 -12.44 6.42 -16.38
CA VAL A 305 -11.13 7.03 -16.68
C VAL A 305 -11.04 7.50 -18.13
N ILE A 306 -11.49 6.69 -19.09
CA ILE A 306 -11.39 7.01 -20.53
C ILE A 306 -11.97 8.39 -20.87
N PRO A 307 -13.25 8.72 -20.57
CA PRO A 307 -13.80 10.03 -20.89
C PRO A 307 -13.10 11.16 -20.13
N ALA A 308 -12.69 10.93 -18.88
CA ALA A 308 -11.98 11.94 -18.09
C ALA A 308 -10.62 12.32 -18.75
N PHE A 309 -9.91 11.34 -19.31
CA PHE A 309 -8.65 11.55 -20.03
C PHE A 309 -8.81 12.13 -21.44
N ILE A 310 -9.92 11.85 -22.12
CA ILE A 310 -10.24 12.51 -23.39
C ILE A 310 -10.41 14.02 -23.17
N ILE A 311 -11.01 14.42 -22.05
CA ILE A 311 -11.24 15.84 -21.72
C ILE A 311 -9.96 16.51 -21.20
N ASN A 312 -9.17 15.80 -20.40
CA ASN A 312 -7.92 16.33 -19.85
C ASN A 312 -6.74 15.37 -20.10
N PRO A 313 -6.19 15.34 -21.33
CA PRO A 313 -5.06 14.46 -21.66
C PRO A 313 -3.76 14.89 -20.98
N SER A 314 -3.63 16.16 -20.61
CA SER A 314 -2.44 16.74 -19.97
C SER A 314 -2.15 16.24 -18.55
N PHE A 315 -3.08 15.50 -17.94
CA PHE A 315 -2.94 15.00 -16.57
C PHE A 315 -1.66 14.17 -16.34
N LEU A 316 -1.25 13.34 -17.31
CA LEU A 316 -0.05 12.49 -17.19
C LEU A 316 1.22 13.16 -17.71
N SER A 317 1.12 14.23 -18.49
CA SER A 317 2.27 14.90 -19.09
C SER A 317 2.91 15.96 -18.17
N GLY A 318 2.41 16.11 -16.93
CA GLY A 318 2.98 17.05 -15.95
C GLY A 318 2.98 18.50 -16.45
N GLY A 319 1.84 18.93 -17.04
CA GLY A 319 1.68 20.28 -17.58
C GLY A 319 1.87 21.40 -16.57
#